data_AF-A0A644SK13-F1
#
_entry.id   AF-A0A644SK13-F1
#
_cell.length_a   1.000
_cell.length_b   1.000
_cell.length_c   1.000
_cell.angle_alpha   90.00
_cell.angle_beta   90.00
_cell.angle_gamma   90.00
#
_symmetry.space_group_name_H-M   'P 1'
#
loop_
_entity.id
_entity.type
_entity.pdbx_description
1 polymer ?
#
loop_
_entity_poly.entity_id
_entity_poly.type
_entity_poly.pdbx_seq_one_letter_code
_entity_poly.pdbx_strand_id
1 'polypeptide(L)' 'MKNYYVDKVNVIVDGNESVIEVIAGSGYDLNVVKRVAIQRAKERFPNSEKFATVLISHEEYTYEEYKTVTGSNPGWIIEK' A
#
# COMPACT_ATOMS: atom_id res chain seq x y z
N MET A 1 6.63 -9.40 -17.95
CA MET A 1 5.24 -9.15 -17.52
C MET A 1 5.28 -8.27 -16.29
N LYS A 2 4.44 -7.24 -16.21
CA LYS A 2 4.32 -6.43 -14.99
C LYS A 2 3.59 -7.26 -13.94
N ASN A 3 4.18 -7.39 -12.75
CA ASN A 3 3.63 -8.21 -11.67
C ASN A 3 3.84 -7.57 -10.30
N TYR A 4 4.50 -6.42 -10.24
CA TYR A 4 4.74 -5.66 -9.03
C TYR A 4 3.91 -4.39 -9.08
N TYR A 5 3.46 -3.94 -7.93
CA TYR A 5 2.69 -2.70 -7.83
C TYR A 5 3.20 -1.82 -6.70
N VAL A 6 2.99 -0.52 -6.85
CA VAL A 6 3.12 0.48 -5.79
C VAL A 6 1.86 1.34 -5.81
N ASP A 7 1.10 1.28 -4.73
CA ASP A 7 -0.15 1.99 -4.55
C ASP A 7 -0.01 3.06 -3.48
N LYS A 8 -0.61 4.22 -3.74
CA LYS A 8 -0.82 5.26 -2.74
C LYS A 8 -2.28 5.27 -2.35
N VAL A 9 -2.57 5.03 -1.08
CA VAL A 9 -3.93 4.96 -0.55
C VAL A 9 -4.09 6.05 0.49
N ASN A 10 -5.08 6.92 0.31
CA ASN A 10 -5.52 7.81 1.37
C ASN A 10 -6.46 7.03 2.30
N VAL A 11 -6.16 7.02 3.59
CA VAL A 11 -7.03 6.45 4.62
C VAL A 11 -7.63 7.59 5.41
N ILE A 12 -8.95 7.77 5.29
CA ILE A 12 -9.72 8.74 6.05
C ILE A 12 -10.12 8.09 7.37
N VAL A 13 -9.84 8.78 8.48
CA VAL A 13 -10.04 8.30 9.85
C VAL A 13 -11.08 9.19 10.53
N ASP A 14 -12.18 8.56 10.99
CA ASP A 14 -13.33 9.19 11.66
C ASP A 14 -13.95 10.40 10.94
N GLY A 15 -13.63 10.60 9.66
CA GLY A 15 -14.13 11.70 8.82
C GLY A 15 -13.34 13.00 8.92
N ASN A 16 -12.31 13.06 9.77
CA ASN A 16 -11.64 14.32 10.13
C ASN A 16 -10.14 14.31 9.83
N GLU A 17 -9.52 13.13 9.88
CA GLU A 17 -8.11 12.94 9.66
C GLU A 17 -7.86 12.11 8.40
N SER A 18 -6.69 12.27 7.78
CA SER A 18 -6.32 11.51 6.60
C SER A 18 -4.83 11.17 6.62
N VAL A 19 -4.50 9.92 6.29
CA VAL A 19 -3.12 9.44 6.20
C VAL A 19 -2.87 8.77 4.86
N ILE A 20 -1.74 9.06 4.24
CA ILE A 20 -1.33 8.41 3.00
C ILE A 20 -0.48 7.18 3.35
N GLU A 21 -0.94 6.01 2.93
CA GLU A 21 -0.21 4.75 2.99
C GLU A 21 0.34 4.39 1.62
N VAL A 22 1.61 4.03 1.58
CA VAL A 22 2.25 3.46 0.38
C VAL A 22 2.33 1.95 0.54
N ILE A 23 1.67 1.23 -0.36
CA ILE A 23 1.57 -0.23 -0.32
C ILE A 23 2.18 -0.76 -1.59
N ALA A 24 3.21 -1.58 -1.42
CA ALA A 24 3.89 -2.21 -2.52
C ALA A 24 3.78 -3.73 -2.37
N GLY A 25 3.70 -4.43 -3.49
CA GLY A 25 3.49 -5.88 -3.50
C GLY A 25 3.73 -6.52 -4.86
N SER A 26 3.50 -7.83 -4.93
CA SER A 26 3.38 -8.59 -6.18
C SER A 26 2.05 -9.31 -6.24
N GLY A 27 1.48 -9.48 -7.44
CA GLY A 27 0.16 -10.08 -7.61
C GLY A 27 -0.93 -9.18 -7.04
N TYR A 28 -1.35 -8.19 -7.83
CA TYR A 28 -2.24 -7.13 -7.37
C TYR A 28 -3.63 -7.65 -6.96
N ASP A 29 -4.07 -7.25 -5.76
CA ASP A 29 -5.44 -7.41 -5.28
C ASP A 29 -5.83 -6.16 -4.47
N LEU A 30 -6.79 -5.40 -5.00
CA LEU A 30 -7.26 -4.16 -4.39
C LEU A 30 -7.80 -4.35 -2.96
N ASN A 31 -8.40 -5.50 -2.65
CA ASN A 31 -8.92 -5.77 -1.30
C ASN A 31 -7.78 -5.98 -0.30
N VAL A 32 -6.67 -6.60 -0.74
CA VAL A 32 -5.47 -6.74 0.07
C VAL A 32 -4.86 -5.36 0.35
N VAL A 33 -4.72 -4.53 -0.69
CA VAL A 33 -4.22 -3.16 -0.58
C VAL A 33 -5.04 -2.35 0.43
N LYS A 34 -6.37 -2.31 0.27
CA LYS A 34 -7.25 -1.60 1.21
C LYS A 34 -7.13 -2.12 2.64
N ARG A 35 -7.06 -3.44 2.83
CA ARG A 35 -6.94 -4.05 4.15
C ARG A 35 -5.63 -3.68 4.84
N VAL A 36 -4.51 -3.74 4.12
CA VAL A 36 -3.19 -3.36 4.65
C VAL A 36 -3.13 -1.87 4.99
N ALA A 37 -3.74 -1.01 4.16
CA ALA A 37 -3.81 0.42 4.43
C ALA A 37 -4.55 0.70 5.74
N ILE A 38 -5.72 0.08 5.93
CA ILE A 38 -6.51 0.21 7.17
C ILE A 38 -5.74 -0.34 8.36
N GLN A 39 -5.05 -1.48 8.23
CA GLN A 39 -4.28 -2.06 9.31
C GLN A 39 -3.17 -1.11 9.80
N ARG A 40 -2.38 -0.54 8.88
CA ARG A 40 -1.34 0.45 9.22
C ARG A 40 -1.92 1.72 9.81
N ALA A 41 -3.06 2.18 9.30
CA ALA A 41 -3.76 3.33 9.89
C ALA A 41 -4.23 3.03 11.33
N LYS A 42 -4.77 1.82 11.61
CA LYS A 42 -5.17 1.41 12.96
C LYS A 42 -4.01 1.36 13.95
N GLU A 43 -2.83 0.98 13.50
CA GLU A 43 -1.62 1.00 14.35
C GLU A 43 -1.25 2.43 14.78
N ARG A 44 -1.55 3.44 13.96
CA ARG A 44 -1.32 4.87 14.28
C ARG A 44 -2.49 5.51 15.02
N PHE A 45 -3.71 5.05 14.76
CA PHE A 45 -4.96 5.59 15.32
C PHE A 45 -5.75 4.49 16.06
N PRO A 46 -5.23 3.97 17.19
CA PRO A 46 -5.80 2.80 17.87
C PRO A 46 -7.18 3.02 18.48
N ASN A 47 -7.57 4.28 18.73
CA ASN A 47 -8.84 4.66 19.34
C ASN A 47 -9.92 5.02 18.31
N SER A 48 -9.58 5.03 17.02
CA SER A 48 -10.52 5.39 15.96
C SER A 48 -11.41 4.22 15.56
N GLU A 49 -12.67 4.50 15.24
CA GLU A 49 -13.67 3.47 14.96
C GLU A 49 -13.94 3.30 13.46
N LYS A 50 -13.80 4.38 12.69
CA LYS A 50 -14.17 4.42 11.27
C LYS A 50 -12.95 4.70 10.40
N PHE A 51 -12.77 3.83 9.40
CA PHE A 51 -11.72 3.96 8.40
C PHE A 51 -12.32 3.80 7.01
N ALA A 52 -12.01 4.71 6.11
CA ALA A 52 -12.34 4.61 4.70
C ALA A 52 -11.07 4.72 3.86
N THR A 53 -11.00 3.97 2.76
CA THR A 53 -9.83 3.96 1.88
C THR A 53 -10.18 4.52 0.51
N VAL A 54 -9.32 5.39 0.01
CA VAL A 54 -9.39 5.96 -1.34
C VAL A 54 -8.06 5.67 -2.02
N LEU A 55 -8.10 4.90 -3.11
CA LEU A 55 -6.92 4.68 -3.94
C LEU A 55 -6.59 5.97 -4.70
N ILE A 56 -5.41 6.53 -4.47
CA ILE A 56 -4.94 7.78 -5.10
C ILE A 56 -4.22 7.45 -6.40
N SER A 57 -3.32 6.47 -6.36
CA SER A 57 -2.55 6.03 -7.52
C SER A 57 -2.26 4.54 -7.43
N HIS A 58 -2.20 3.92 -8.60
CA HIS A 58 -1.82 2.54 -8.79
C HIS A 58 -0.82 2.48 -9.94
N GLU A 59 0.38 1.99 -9.67
CA GLU A 59 1.47 1.91 -10.65
C GLU A 59 1.97 0.47 -10.72
N GLU A 60 2.04 -0.07 -11.94
CA GLU A 60 2.51 -1.43 -12.18
C GLU A 60 3.91 -1.46 -12.82
N TYR A 61 4.73 -2.36 -12.31
CA TYR A 61 6.14 -2.47 -12.60
C TYR A 61 6.53 -3.92 -12.94
N THR A 62 7.55 -4.03 -13.78
CA THR A 62 8.42 -5.21 -13.83
C THR A 62 9.34 -5.26 -12.60
N TYR A 63 10.00 -6.39 -12.36
CA TYR A 63 10.94 -6.52 -11.23
C TYR A 63 12.06 -5.47 -11.26
N GLU A 64 12.64 -5.25 -12.44
CA GLU A 64 13.74 -4.30 -12.63
C GLU A 64 13.31 -2.85 -12.42
N GLU A 65 12.14 -2.47 -12.95
CA GLU A 65 11.58 -1.14 -12.73
C GLU A 65 11.24 -0.92 -11.25
N TYR A 66 10.68 -1.93 -10.59
CA TYR A 66 10.36 -1.87 -9.16
C TYR A 66 11.60 -1.56 -8.32
N LYS A 67 12.69 -2.33 -8.50
CA LYS A 67 13.96 -2.11 -7.77
C LYS A 67 14.51 -0.70 -7.99
N THR A 68 14.35 -0.17 -9.20
CA THR A 68 14.80 1.19 -9.54
C THR A 68 14.00 2.25 -8.80
N VAL A 69 12.68 2.08 -8.70
CA VAL A 69 11.77 3.04 -8.06
C VAL A 69 11.85 2.99 -6.53
N THR A 70 11.98 1.80 -5.94
CA THR A 70 12.01 1.63 -4.48
C THR A 70 13.42 1.65 -3.88
N GLY A 71 14.46 1.72 -4.72
CA GLY A 71 15.87 1.74 -4.32
C GLY A 71 16.34 0.50 -3.55
N SER A 72 15.53 -0.55 -3.53
CA SER A 72 15.70 -1.74 -2.72
C SER A 72 14.93 -2.91 -3.31
N ASN A 73 15.39 -4.13 -3.01
CA ASN A 73 14.63 -5.33 -3.31
C ASN A 73 13.29 -5.29 -2.56
N PRO A 74 12.20 -5.79 -3.16
CA PRO A 74 10.94 -5.95 -2.44
C PRO A 74 11.18 -6.81 -1.20
N GLY A 75 10.92 -6.28 0.00
CA GLY A 75 11.24 -6.96 1.27
C GLY A 75 10.50 -8.27 1.53
N TRP A 76 9.54 -8.64 0.66
CA TRP A 76 8.84 -9.91 0.67
C TRP A 76 9.41 -10.95 -0.31
N ILE A 77 10.38 -10.57 -1.15
CA ILE A 77 11.17 -11.54 -1.92
C ILE A 77 12.36 -11.94 -1.05
N ILE A 78 12.28 -13.14 -0.47
CA ILE A 78 13.46 -13.78 0.09
C ILE A 78 14.27 -14.27 -1.11
N GLU A 79 15.34 -13.56 -1.47
CA GLU A 79 16.32 -14.09 -2.43
C GLU A 79 16.86 -15.42 -1.87
N LYS A 80 16.70 -16.49 -2.64
CA LYS A 80 17.26 -17.81 -2.31
C LYS A 80 18.76 -17.83 -2.57
#